data_AF-A0A969BV43-F1
#
_entry.id   AF-A0A969BV43-F1
#
_cell.length_a   1.000
_cell.length_b   1.000
_cell.length_c   1.000
_cell.angle_alpha   90.00
_cell.angle_beta   90.00
_cell.angle_gamma   90.00
#
_symmetry.space_group_name_H-M   'P 1'
#
loop_
_entity.id
_entity.type
_entity.pdbx_description
1 polymer ?
#
loop_
_entity_poly.entity_id
_entity_poly.type
_entity_poly.pdbx_seq_one_letter_code
_entity_poly.pdbx_strand_id
1 'polypeptide(L)'
;MPSLSVRDLLTALLLIIGAMNKIQKTLLRALAAVAIVAALPATNALATNTARIGDTVWNDTNGNGVQDSGEPGLPGVLVRLLNCQKLPLGSATTNSTGNYRFSALPAGCYIIAVDFPP
;
A
#
# COMPACT_ATOMS: atom_id res chain seq x y z
N MET A 1 32.36 -7.60 21.83
CA MET A 1 31.64 -8.87 21.56
C MET A 1 32.04 -9.31 20.17
N PRO A 2 32.46 -10.56 19.93
CA PRO A 2 32.80 -11.01 18.59
C PRO A 2 31.57 -10.89 17.68
N SER A 3 31.71 -10.21 16.55
CA SER A 3 30.68 -10.19 15.51
C SER A 3 30.72 -11.52 14.77
N LEU A 4 29.60 -12.24 14.77
CA LEU A 4 29.47 -13.44 13.94
C LEU A 4 29.59 -13.03 12.47
N SER A 5 30.43 -13.73 11.71
CA SER A 5 30.51 -13.51 10.27
C SER A 5 29.26 -14.06 9.58
N VAL A 6 28.95 -13.53 8.40
CA VAL A 6 27.86 -14.04 7.55
C VAL A 6 28.05 -15.54 7.24
N ARG A 7 29.30 -16.01 7.17
CA ARG A 7 29.62 -17.43 6.96
C ARG A 7 29.27 -18.29 8.18
N ASP A 8 29.49 -17.77 9.38
CA ASP A 8 29.13 -18.46 10.63
C ASP A 8 27.62 -18.58 10.76
N LEU A 9 26.88 -17.53 10.42
CA LEU A 9 25.42 -17.51 10.42
C LEU A 9 24.83 -18.48 9.38
N LEU A 10 25.40 -18.54 8.18
CA LEU A 10 24.93 -19.44 7.12
C LEU A 10 25.20 -20.91 7.46
N THR A 11 26.36 -21.20 8.05
CA THR A 11 26.74 -22.54 8.49
C THR A 11 25.83 -23.02 9.62
N ALA A 12 25.54 -22.15 10.59
CA ALA A 12 24.60 -22.44 11.67
C ALA A 12 23.18 -22.71 11.15
N LEU A 13 22.70 -21.93 10.16
CA LEU A 13 21.37 -22.11 9.58
C LEU A 13 21.23 -23.45 8.83
N LEU A 14 22.24 -23.85 8.05
CA LEU A 14 22.23 -25.13 7.34
C LEU A 14 22.18 -26.33 8.28
N LEU A 15 22.90 -26.27 9.41
CA LEU A 15 22.89 -27.32 10.43
C LEU A 15 21.51 -27.46 11.09
N ILE A 16 20.87 -26.33 11.43
CA ILE A 16 19.51 -26.32 12.00
C ILE A 16 18.51 -26.93 11.02
N ILE A 17 18.59 -26.55 9.74
CA ILE A 17 17.74 -27.12 8.68
C ILE A 17 17.97 -28.63 8.55
N GLY A 18 19.23 -29.10 8.63
CA GLY A 18 19.58 -30.52 8.59
C GLY A 18 18.90 -31.34 9.68
N ALA A 19 18.89 -30.82 10.91
CA ALA A 19 18.37 -31.48 12.11
C ALA A 19 16.83 -31.51 12.24
N MET A 20 16.10 -30.76 11.41
CA MET A 20 14.65 -30.66 11.49
C MET A 20 13.90 -31.86 10.88
N ASN A 21 12.75 -32.21 11.46
CA ASN A 21 11.85 -33.23 10.92
C ASN A 21 11.06 -32.72 9.70
N LYS A 22 10.33 -33.62 9.01
CA LYS A 22 9.61 -33.30 7.76
C LYS A 22 8.56 -32.19 7.94
N ILE A 23 7.85 -32.16 9.07
CA ILE A 23 6.84 -31.13 9.38
C ILE A 23 7.52 -29.79 9.62
N GLN A 24 8.59 -29.76 10.41
CA GLN A 24 9.37 -28.57 10.71
C GLN A 24 10.04 -27.99 9.44
N LYS A 25 10.56 -28.84 8.55
CA LYS A 25 11.13 -28.44 7.25
C LYS A 25 10.07 -27.82 6.34
N THR A 26 8.86 -28.36 6.33
CA THR A 26 7.73 -27.78 5.59
C THR A 26 7.31 -26.43 6.18
N LEU A 27 7.24 -26.32 7.51
CA LEU A 27 6.94 -25.06 8.21
C LEU A 27 8.00 -23.98 7.96
N LEU A 28 9.28 -24.32 7.98
CA LEU A 28 10.35 -23.36 7.68
C LEU A 28 10.37 -22.97 6.20
N ARG A 29 10.01 -23.85 5.28
CA ARG A 29 9.83 -23.50 3.86
C ARG A 29 8.64 -22.56 3.65
N ALA A 30 7.54 -22.78 4.35
CA ALA A 30 6.38 -21.88 4.31
C ALA A 30 6.69 -20.50 4.92
N LEU A 31 7.38 -20.48 6.06
CA LEU A 31 7.79 -19.24 6.74
C LEU A 31 8.86 -18.48 5.94
N ALA A 32 9.83 -19.19 5.36
CA ALA A 32 10.84 -18.60 4.49
C ALA A 32 10.26 -18.14 3.14
N ALA A 33 9.27 -18.80 2.56
CA ALA A 33 8.59 -18.30 1.35
C ALA A 33 7.83 -16.99 1.62
N VAL A 34 7.21 -16.86 2.80
CA VAL A 34 6.55 -15.61 3.23
C VAL A 34 7.58 -14.51 3.52
N ALA A 35 8.74 -14.84 4.10
CA ALA A 35 9.80 -13.87 4.40
C ALA A 35 10.65 -13.47 3.17
N ILE A 36 10.91 -14.39 2.24
CA ILE A 36 11.71 -14.14 1.02
C ILE A 36 10.90 -13.30 0.01
N VAL A 37 9.57 -13.43 -0.03
CA VAL A 37 8.72 -12.54 -0.83
C VAL A 37 8.76 -11.09 -0.32
N ALA A 38 9.09 -10.85 0.96
CA ALA A 38 9.25 -9.50 1.51
C ALA A 38 10.67 -8.91 1.37
N ALA A 39 11.66 -9.68 0.89
CA ALA A 39 13.07 -9.28 0.91
C ALA A 39 13.83 -9.49 -0.42
N LEU A 40 13.14 -9.80 -1.52
CA LEU A 40 13.75 -9.65 -2.85
C LEU A 40 13.82 -8.16 -3.18
N PRO A 41 15.01 -7.55 -3.39
CA PRO A 41 15.06 -6.25 -4.04
C PRO A 41 14.42 -6.44 -5.41
N ALA A 42 13.48 -5.56 -5.76
CA ALA A 42 12.72 -5.61 -7.00
C ALA A 42 13.63 -5.71 -8.25
N THR A 43 13.92 -6.93 -8.70
CA THR A 43 14.58 -7.22 -9.99
C THR A 43 13.58 -7.76 -11.00
N ASN A 44 12.37 -7.23 -10.95
CA ASN A 44 11.56 -7.04 -12.15
C ASN A 44 11.07 -5.60 -12.10
N ALA A 45 11.91 -4.69 -12.60
CA ALA A 45 11.41 -3.45 -13.20
C ALA A 45 10.61 -3.81 -14.45
N LEU A 46 9.50 -4.54 -14.28
CA LEU A 46 8.34 -4.32 -15.12
C LEU A 46 8.02 -2.85 -14.86
N ALA A 47 8.14 -2.00 -15.88
CA ALA A 47 7.45 -0.73 -15.87
C ALA A 47 5.96 -1.08 -15.73
N THR A 48 5.50 -1.27 -14.50
CA THR A 48 4.09 -1.38 -14.19
C THR A 48 3.54 -0.05 -14.62
N ASN A 49 2.77 -0.05 -15.71
CA ASN A 49 2.07 1.12 -16.14
C ASN A 49 1.12 1.46 -15.00
N THR A 50 1.54 2.41 -14.16
CA THR A 50 0.83 2.79 -12.97
C THR A 50 0.05 4.06 -13.24
N ALA A 51 -1.19 4.06 -12.78
CA ALA A 51 -2.09 5.18 -12.90
C ALA A 51 -2.02 6.09 -11.66
N ARG A 52 -2.70 7.22 -11.79
CA ARG A 52 -3.01 8.14 -10.69
C ARG A 52 -4.53 8.31 -10.64
N ILE A 53 -5.08 8.33 -9.44
CA ILE A 53 -6.48 8.70 -9.17
C ILE A 53 -6.45 9.93 -8.29
N GLY A 54 -7.20 10.96 -8.63
CA GLY A 54 -7.29 12.18 -7.85
C GLY A 54 -8.40 13.06 -8.36
N ASP A 55 -8.88 13.96 -7.51
CA ASP A 55 -9.94 14.91 -7.82
C ASP A 55 -9.96 16.03 -6.78
N THR A 56 -10.98 16.89 -6.85
CA THR A 56 -11.28 17.97 -5.92
C THR A 56 -12.50 17.63 -5.07
N VAL A 57 -12.45 17.91 -3.77
CA VAL A 57 -13.63 18.04 -2.92
C VAL A 57 -13.92 19.53 -2.77
N TRP A 58 -15.16 19.96 -3.03
CA TRP A 58 -15.57 21.36 -2.99
C TRP A 58 -16.83 21.57 -2.18
N ASN A 59 -17.07 22.81 -1.77
CA ASN A 59 -18.28 23.24 -1.12
C ASN A 59 -19.31 23.65 -2.19
N ASP A 60 -20.32 22.83 -2.39
CA ASP A 60 -21.46 23.14 -3.24
C ASP A 60 -22.35 24.17 -2.53
N THR A 61 -22.12 25.44 -2.84
CA THR A 61 -22.74 26.58 -2.13
C THR A 61 -24.16 26.85 -2.59
N ASN A 62 -24.52 26.38 -3.77
CA ASN A 62 -25.83 26.62 -4.37
C ASN A 62 -26.71 25.34 -4.39
N GLY A 63 -26.15 24.18 -4.05
CA GLY A 63 -26.85 22.91 -3.87
C GLY A 63 -27.21 22.20 -5.17
N ASN A 64 -26.49 22.47 -6.27
CA ASN A 64 -26.84 21.94 -7.59
C ASN A 64 -26.06 20.67 -8.01
N GLY A 65 -25.08 20.25 -7.21
CA GLY A 65 -24.24 19.07 -7.47
C GLY A 65 -23.25 19.23 -8.64
N VAL A 66 -23.02 20.46 -9.12
CA VAL A 66 -22.05 20.81 -10.16
C VAL A 66 -20.97 21.67 -9.51
N GLN A 67 -19.71 21.48 -9.90
CA GLN A 67 -18.64 22.36 -9.45
C GLN A 67 -18.67 23.67 -10.25
N ASP A 68 -19.23 24.72 -9.67
CA ASP A 68 -19.34 26.02 -10.31
C ASP A 68 -18.10 26.90 -10.09
N SER A 69 -17.92 27.90 -10.95
CA SER A 69 -16.88 28.91 -10.76
C SER A 69 -17.16 29.73 -9.50
N GLY A 70 -16.17 29.81 -8.61
CA GLY A 70 -16.28 30.52 -7.33
C GLY A 70 -16.58 29.61 -6.13
N GLU A 71 -16.89 28.33 -6.36
CA GLU A 71 -17.08 27.37 -5.28
C GLU A 71 -15.74 26.92 -4.69
N PRO A 72 -15.51 27.10 -3.38
CA PRO A 72 -14.21 26.84 -2.79
C PRO A 72 -13.99 25.34 -2.60
N GLY A 73 -12.74 24.90 -2.82
CA GLY A 73 -12.29 23.57 -2.39
C GLY A 73 -12.37 23.40 -0.86
N LEU A 74 -12.67 22.19 -0.41
CA LEU A 74 -12.76 21.85 1.02
C LEU A 74 -11.46 21.19 1.51
N PRO A 75 -10.65 21.88 2.32
CA PRO A 75 -9.42 21.32 2.89
C PRO A 75 -9.69 20.38 4.06
N GLY A 76 -8.76 19.46 4.33
CA GLY A 76 -8.79 18.63 5.54
C GLY A 76 -9.74 17.43 5.47
N VAL A 77 -10.39 17.19 4.33
CA VAL A 77 -11.30 16.05 4.13
C VAL A 77 -10.48 14.77 3.96
N LEU A 78 -10.80 13.74 4.75
CA LEU A 78 -10.18 12.43 4.64
C LEU A 78 -10.81 11.65 3.48
N VAL A 79 -9.96 11.24 2.54
CA VAL A 79 -10.33 10.42 1.38
C VAL A 79 -9.62 9.07 1.49
N ARG A 80 -10.37 7.98 1.43
CA ARG A 80 -9.89 6.60 1.53
C ARG A 80 -9.91 5.93 0.16
N LEU A 81 -8.81 5.26 -0.18
CA LEU A 81 -8.71 4.39 -1.34
C LEU A 81 -8.95 2.94 -0.89
N LEU A 82 -9.92 2.28 -1.49
CA LEU A 82 -10.26 0.89 -1.21
C LEU A 82 -10.11 0.04 -2.49
N ASN A 83 -9.93 -1.27 -2.32
CA ASN A 83 -10.08 -2.22 -3.43
C ASN A 83 -11.56 -2.58 -3.66
N CYS A 84 -11.83 -3.44 -4.65
CA CYS A 84 -13.18 -3.88 -5.00
C CYS A 84 -13.92 -4.61 -3.86
N GLN A 85 -13.17 -5.22 -2.94
CA GLN A 85 -13.70 -5.87 -1.74
C GLN A 85 -13.88 -4.89 -0.57
N LYS A 86 -13.78 -3.57 -0.82
CA LYS A 86 -13.89 -2.49 0.18
C LYS A 86 -12.82 -2.55 1.28
N LEU A 87 -11.71 -3.24 1.05
CA LEU A 87 -10.58 -3.25 1.98
C LEU A 87 -9.70 -2.00 1.76
N PRO A 88 -9.21 -1.36 2.82
CA PRO A 88 -8.41 -0.14 2.71
C PRO A 88 -7.05 -0.44 2.09
N LEU A 89 -6.67 0.39 1.11
CA LEU A 89 -5.36 0.40 0.46
C LEU A 89 -4.52 1.62 0.85
N GLY A 90 -5.18 2.70 1.26
CA GLY A 90 -4.53 3.94 1.70
C GLY A 90 -5.51 5.08 1.92
N SER A 91 -4.98 6.24 2.27
CA SER A 91 -5.75 7.47 2.43
C SER A 91 -4.96 8.71 2.00
N ALA A 92 -5.68 9.78 1.72
CA ALA A 92 -5.18 11.11 1.44
C ALA A 92 -6.07 12.13 2.14
N THR A 93 -5.50 13.26 2.53
CA THR A 93 -6.26 14.41 3.05
C THR A 93 -6.26 15.51 2.00
N THR A 94 -7.41 16.12 1.74
CA THR A 94 -7.50 17.22 0.77
C THR A 94 -6.64 18.41 1.22
N ASN A 95 -5.93 19.01 0.27
CA ASN A 95 -5.08 20.17 0.54
C ASN A 95 -5.90 21.48 0.66
N SER A 96 -5.22 22.63 0.77
CA SER A 96 -5.83 23.97 0.89
C SER A 96 -6.79 24.35 -0.25
N THR A 97 -6.75 23.63 -1.37
CA THR A 97 -7.61 23.84 -2.55
C THR A 97 -8.61 22.70 -2.76
N GLY A 98 -8.76 21.79 -1.80
CA GLY A 98 -9.68 20.65 -1.91
C GLY A 98 -9.15 19.46 -2.69
N ASN A 99 -7.92 19.52 -3.22
CA ASN A 99 -7.37 18.47 -4.07
C ASN A 99 -6.82 17.28 -3.28
N TYR A 100 -7.05 16.06 -3.75
CA TYR A 100 -6.43 14.83 -3.26
C TYR A 100 -5.84 13.99 -4.42
N ARG A 101 -4.88 13.11 -4.10
CA ARG A 101 -4.23 12.26 -5.11
C ARG A 101 -3.66 10.97 -4.54
N PHE A 102 -3.88 9.88 -5.26
CA PHE A 102 -3.19 8.60 -5.15
C PHE A 102 -2.33 8.38 -6.40
N SER A 103 -1.11 7.88 -6.24
CA SER A 103 -0.15 7.68 -7.33
C SER A 103 0.42 6.28 -7.29
N ALA A 104 1.09 5.87 -8.37
CA ALA A 104 1.72 4.56 -8.49
C ALA A 104 0.73 3.39 -8.31
N LEU A 105 -0.51 3.56 -8.78
CA LEU A 105 -1.55 2.55 -8.68
C LEU A 105 -1.43 1.55 -9.84
N PRO A 106 -1.22 0.25 -9.59
CA PRO A 106 -1.34 -0.76 -10.63
C PRO A 106 -2.71 -0.73 -11.31
N ALA A 107 -2.82 -1.29 -12.52
CA ALA A 107 -4.11 -1.50 -13.14
C ALA A 107 -4.98 -2.40 -12.24
N GLY A 108 -6.22 -1.97 -11.98
CA GLY A 108 -7.12 -2.66 -11.08
C GLY A 108 -8.40 -1.85 -10.84
N CYS A 109 -9.28 -2.37 -9.98
CA CYS A 109 -10.46 -1.64 -9.56
C CYS A 109 -10.25 -1.03 -8.16
N TYR A 110 -10.74 0.20 -8.03
CA TYR A 110 -10.57 1.06 -6.89
C TYR A 110 -11.89 1.73 -6.55
N ILE A 111 -12.14 1.91 -5.26
CA ILE A 111 -13.28 2.68 -4.75
C ILE A 111 -12.71 3.86 -3.97
N ILE A 112 -13.22 5.06 -4.26
CA ILE A 112 -12.95 6.26 -3.48
C ILE A 112 -14.08 6.45 -2.47
N ALA A 113 -13.73 6.51 -1.19
CA ALA A 113 -14.65 6.83 -0.11
C ALA A 113 -14.22 8.16 0.53
N VAL A 114 -15.14 9.12 0.57
CA VAL A 114 -14.91 10.43 1.18
C VAL A 114 -15.61 10.44 2.54
N ASP A 115 -14.85 10.71 3.60
CA ASP A 115 -15.40 10.83 4.94
C ASP A 115 -15.81 12.28 5.18
N PHE A 116 -17.12 12.50 5.27
CA PHE A 116 -17.67 13.78 5.71
C PHE A 116 -17.62 13.82 7.24
N PRO A 117 -16.98 14.83 7.86
CA PRO A 117 -17.15 15.05 9.28
C PRO A 117 -18.64 15.34 9.57
N PRO A 118 -19.16 14.86 10.72
CA PRO A 118 -20.56 15.06 11.12
C PRO A 118 -20.92 16.53 11.33
#